data_AF-A0A0D2NYC3-F1
#
_entry.id   AF-A0A0D2NYC3-F1
#
_cell.length_a   1.000
_cell.length_b   1.000
_cell.length_c   1.000
_cell.angle_alpha   90.00
_cell.angle_beta   90.00
_cell.angle_gamma   90.00
#
_symmetry.space_group_name_H-M   'P 1'
#
loop_
_entity.id
_entity.type
_entity.pdbx_description
1 polymer ?
#
loop_
_entity_poly.entity_id
_entity_poly.type
_entity_poly.pdbx_seq_one_letter_code
_entity_poly.pdbx_strand_id
1 'polypeptide(L)'
;MATPKALKLKPRIRSPIPVMILGCITAIALLFLFSSLNSTNRFWFSSAKTHLKKKAREHSLHDKYLYWGDRIDCPGKHCDSCEGLGHQESSLRCALEEAIFLNRTFVMPSRMCINPNHNNKGILHKVDNVTAEERWAASSCTMDSLYDIDLISETVPVILDNSDAWHLILSTSMKLGDRGVAHVEGLTRVDLKEDSHYSNLLLINRTASPLSWFAECKDRKNHSAIILPYSFLPSMAAEKLRIAADQVHD
;
A
#
# COMPACT_ATOMS: atom_id res chain seq x y z
N MET A 1 64.92 -65.67 37.65
CA MET A 1 63.49 -65.87 37.32
C MET A 1 62.98 -64.61 36.63
N ALA A 2 62.61 -64.71 35.36
CA ALA A 2 62.10 -63.59 34.57
C ALA A 2 60.61 -63.37 34.86
N THR A 3 60.24 -62.16 35.26
CA THR A 3 58.84 -61.73 35.42
C THR A 3 58.35 -61.04 34.13
N PRO A 4 57.15 -61.35 33.63
CA PRO A 4 56.66 -60.83 32.36
C PRO A 4 56.13 -59.40 32.46
N LYS A 5 56.36 -58.60 31.42
CA LYS A 5 55.81 -57.25 31.23
C LYS A 5 54.30 -57.32 30.98
N ALA A 6 53.52 -56.50 31.69
CA ALA A 6 52.10 -56.31 31.46
C ALA A 6 51.82 -55.52 30.17
N LEU A 7 50.86 -56.00 29.37
CA LEU A 7 50.34 -55.36 28.16
C LEU A 7 49.53 -54.11 28.50
N LYS A 8 49.86 -52.98 27.83
CA LYS A 8 49.09 -51.73 27.89
C LYS A 8 47.76 -51.90 27.12
N LEU A 9 46.63 -51.63 27.77
CA LEU A 9 45.31 -51.56 27.14
C LEU A 9 45.19 -50.28 26.28
N LYS A 10 44.74 -50.41 25.03
CA LYS A 10 44.49 -49.32 24.09
C LYS A 10 43.15 -48.62 24.44
N PRO A 11 43.04 -47.29 24.43
CA PRO A 11 41.79 -46.61 24.77
C PRO A 11 40.73 -46.76 23.66
N ARG A 12 39.49 -47.05 24.08
CA ARG A 12 38.30 -47.25 23.24
C ARG A 12 37.74 -45.88 22.84
N ILE A 13 37.91 -45.48 21.57
CA ILE A 13 37.35 -44.25 21.00
C ILE A 13 35.82 -44.38 21.00
N ARG A 14 35.12 -43.56 21.79
CA ARG A 14 33.66 -43.49 21.78
C ARG A 14 33.20 -42.74 20.54
N SER A 15 32.34 -43.39 19.75
CA SER A 15 31.72 -42.85 18.54
C SER A 15 30.88 -41.59 18.85
N PRO A 16 30.97 -40.51 18.03
CA PRO A 16 30.25 -39.25 18.25
C PRO A 16 28.80 -39.27 17.77
N ILE A 17 28.32 -40.41 17.25
CA ILE A 17 26.97 -40.58 16.69
C ILE A 17 25.84 -40.13 17.64
N PRO A 18 25.82 -40.46 18.95
CA PRO A 18 24.73 -40.04 19.82
C PRO A 18 24.73 -38.52 20.10
N VAL A 19 25.88 -37.86 20.05
CA VAL A 19 26.00 -36.40 20.25
C VAL A 19 25.45 -35.65 19.03
N MET A 20 25.72 -36.18 17.83
CA MET A 20 25.22 -35.61 16.58
C MET A 20 23.70 -35.73 16.46
N ILE A 21 23.14 -36.89 16.85
CA ILE A 21 21.67 -37.09 16.85
C ILE A 21 20.98 -36.11 17.82
N LEU A 22 21.53 -35.94 19.03
CA LEU A 22 20.96 -35.01 20.00
C LEU A 22 21.03 -33.55 19.49
N GLY A 23 22.12 -33.18 18.81
CA GLY A 23 22.27 -31.87 18.16
C GLY A 23 21.27 -31.63 17.03
N CYS A 24 20.97 -32.66 16.22
CA CYS A 24 19.96 -32.53 15.17
C CYS A 24 18.55 -32.35 15.75
N ILE A 25 18.20 -33.07 16.81
CA ILE A 25 16.89 -32.96 17.47
C ILE A 25 16.70 -31.56 18.06
N THR A 26 17.73 -31.01 18.73
CA THR A 26 17.65 -29.64 19.28
C THR A 26 17.59 -28.58 18.19
N ALA A 27 18.32 -28.73 17.08
CA ALA A 27 18.25 -27.81 15.95
C ALA A 27 16.86 -27.81 15.29
N ILE A 28 16.25 -28.99 15.11
CA ILE A 28 14.90 -29.12 14.55
C ILE A 28 13.87 -28.48 15.50
N ALA A 29 13.98 -28.72 16.81
CA ALA A 29 13.08 -28.11 17.80
C ALA A 29 13.19 -26.58 17.82
N LEU A 30 14.42 -26.04 17.73
CA LEU A 30 14.64 -24.60 17.62
C LEU A 30 14.06 -24.02 16.33
N LEU A 31 14.23 -24.71 15.19
CA LEU A 31 13.62 -24.29 13.92
C LEU A 31 12.10 -24.23 14.02
N PHE A 32 11.45 -25.24 14.62
CA PHE A 32 10.00 -25.23 14.83
C PHE A 32 9.55 -24.10 15.77
N LEU A 33 10.31 -23.81 16.82
CA LEU A 33 10.03 -22.66 17.71
C LEU A 33 10.16 -21.34 16.96
N PHE A 34 11.23 -21.13 16.18
CA PHE A 34 11.41 -19.92 15.37
C PHE A 34 10.35 -19.79 14.26
N SER A 35 9.94 -20.90 13.64
CA SER A 35 8.83 -20.90 12.70
C SER A 35 7.50 -20.54 13.37
N SER A 36 7.26 -20.98 14.61
CA SER A 36 6.05 -20.61 15.36
C SER A 36 6.05 -19.13 15.79
N LEU A 37 7.22 -18.57 16.12
CA LEU A 37 7.40 -17.14 16.41
C LEU A 37 7.19 -16.26 15.17
N ASN A 38 7.62 -16.71 13.98
CA ASN A 38 7.34 -16.01 12.72
C ASN A 38 5.92 -16.29 12.18
N SER A 39 5.28 -17.37 12.60
CA SER A 39 3.93 -17.78 12.18
C SER A 39 2.81 -17.19 13.06
N THR A 40 3.15 -16.53 14.17
CA THR A 40 2.15 -15.84 15.02
C THR A 40 1.75 -14.45 14.52
N ASN A 41 2.30 -14.00 13.38
CA ASN A 41 1.71 -12.88 12.62
C ASN A 41 0.57 -13.30 11.67
N ARG A 42 0.10 -14.56 11.76
CA ARG A 42 -1.08 -15.03 11.04
C ARG A 42 -2.34 -14.57 11.78
N PHE A 43 -2.83 -13.38 11.41
CA PHE A 43 -4.21 -12.89 11.51
C PHE A 43 -5.15 -13.77 12.37
N TRP A 44 -5.26 -13.43 13.66
CA TRP A 44 -6.41 -13.80 14.44
C TRP A 44 -7.45 -12.69 14.29
N PHE A 45 -8.38 -12.86 13.36
CA PHE A 45 -9.62 -12.09 13.35
C PHE A 45 -10.46 -12.54 14.56
N SER A 46 -10.18 -11.96 15.72
CA SER A 46 -11.20 -11.90 16.77
C SER A 46 -12.16 -10.80 16.37
N SER A 47 -13.36 -11.18 15.95
CA SER A 47 -14.49 -10.27 15.76
C SER A 47 -14.92 -9.74 17.13
N ALA A 48 -14.14 -8.82 17.68
CA ALA A 48 -14.54 -7.98 18.78
C ALA A 48 -15.24 -6.76 18.18
N LYS A 49 -16.58 -6.81 18.14
CA LYS A 49 -17.41 -5.63 17.93
C LYS A 49 -17.13 -4.63 19.06
N THR A 50 -16.17 -3.75 18.83
CA THR A 50 -16.04 -2.51 19.59
C THR A 50 -16.07 -1.36 18.61
N HIS A 51 -17.21 -0.67 18.54
CA HIS A 51 -17.35 0.69 18.01
C HIS A 51 -16.56 1.67 18.90
N LEU A 52 -15.25 1.45 19.08
CA LEU A 52 -14.38 2.54 19.50
C LEU A 52 -14.39 3.52 18.34
N LYS A 53 -14.85 4.75 18.58
CA LYS A 53 -14.57 5.88 17.70
C LYS A 53 -13.05 5.91 17.54
N LYS A 54 -12.54 5.41 16.40
CA LYS A 54 -11.13 5.46 16.05
C LYS A 54 -10.75 6.93 16.07
N LYS A 55 -9.78 7.27 16.92
CA LYS A 55 -9.31 8.64 17.07
C LYS A 55 -8.72 9.03 15.72
N ALA A 56 -9.30 10.04 15.06
CA ALA A 56 -8.72 10.61 13.86
C ALA A 56 -7.24 10.92 14.16
N ARG A 57 -6.33 10.44 13.31
CA ARG A 57 -4.91 10.71 13.45
C ARG A 57 -4.72 12.22 13.51
N GLU A 58 -4.15 12.71 14.61
CA GLU A 58 -3.89 14.13 14.77
C GLU A 58 -2.74 14.49 13.83
N HIS A 59 -3.08 15.11 12.70
CA HIS A 59 -2.11 15.50 11.68
C HIS A 59 -1.24 16.63 12.20
N SER A 60 0.07 16.39 12.21
CA SER A 60 1.05 17.34 12.72
C SER A 60 1.50 18.29 11.60
N LEU A 61 1.89 19.52 11.95
CA LEU A 61 2.56 20.44 11.01
C LEU A 61 3.92 19.91 10.52
N HIS A 62 4.44 18.84 11.12
CA HIS A 62 5.63 18.12 10.65
C HIS A 62 5.31 17.07 9.58
N ASP A 63 4.05 16.70 9.41
CA ASP A 63 3.65 15.74 8.37
C ASP A 63 3.83 16.39 7.00
N LYS A 64 4.38 15.60 6.08
CA LYS A 64 4.62 15.97 4.70
C LYS A 64 3.64 15.20 3.81
N TYR A 65 3.17 15.83 2.74
CA TYR A 65 2.07 15.33 1.94
C TYR A 65 2.49 15.07 0.49
N LEU A 66 1.87 14.05 -0.11
CA LEU A 66 2.00 13.70 -1.52
C LEU A 66 0.59 13.67 -2.13
N TYR A 67 0.39 14.45 -3.19
CA TYR A 67 -0.89 14.53 -3.90
C TYR A 67 -0.66 14.21 -5.39
N TRP A 68 -1.56 13.42 -5.98
CA TRP A 68 -1.46 12.95 -7.37
C TRP A 68 -2.60 13.45 -8.28
N GLY A 69 -3.53 14.23 -7.74
CA GLY A 69 -4.75 14.65 -8.43
C GLY A 69 -6.01 14.07 -7.78
N ASP A 70 -7.17 14.59 -8.20
CA ASP A 70 -8.49 14.27 -7.67
C ASP A 70 -9.17 13.10 -8.41
N ARG A 71 -8.56 12.64 -9.50
CA ARG A 71 -9.11 11.56 -10.34
C ARG A 71 -8.01 10.61 -10.82
N ILE A 72 -8.18 9.33 -10.52
CA ILE A 72 -7.24 8.27 -10.87
C ILE A 72 -7.51 7.86 -12.31
N ASP A 73 -6.53 8.03 -13.20
CA ASP A 73 -6.60 7.66 -14.62
C ASP A 73 -7.89 8.14 -15.32
N CYS A 74 -8.28 9.39 -15.04
CA CYS A 74 -9.50 10.04 -15.52
C CYS A 74 -9.21 11.50 -15.94
N PRO A 75 -9.05 11.80 -17.24
CA PRO A 75 -9.20 10.85 -18.35
C PRO A 75 -8.08 9.81 -18.36
N GLY A 76 -8.38 8.64 -18.92
CA GLY A 76 -7.42 7.58 -19.13
C GLY A 76 -6.53 7.86 -20.35
N LYS A 77 -5.79 6.85 -20.77
CA LYS A 77 -4.85 6.92 -21.90
C LYS A 77 -5.54 7.37 -23.20
N HIS A 78 -6.81 7.06 -23.33
CA HIS A 78 -7.69 7.55 -24.39
C HIS A 78 -8.56 8.64 -23.78
N CYS A 79 -8.23 9.91 -24.06
CA CYS A 79 -8.66 11.15 -23.40
C CYS A 79 -10.18 11.38 -23.22
N ASP A 80 -11.02 10.42 -23.59
CA ASP A 80 -12.48 10.48 -23.60
C ASP A 80 -13.14 9.64 -22.49
N SER A 81 -12.38 8.78 -21.80
CA SER A 81 -12.91 7.87 -20.76
C SER A 81 -11.84 7.52 -19.73
N CYS A 82 -12.23 7.15 -18.52
CA CYS A 82 -11.26 6.62 -17.57
C CYS A 82 -10.84 5.19 -17.89
N GLU A 83 -9.64 4.83 -17.44
CA GLU A 83 -9.17 3.45 -17.47
C GLU A 83 -10.03 2.51 -16.62
N GLY A 84 -9.94 1.21 -16.91
CA GLY A 84 -10.69 0.21 -16.16
C GLY A 84 -10.32 0.13 -14.68
N LEU A 85 -11.19 -0.47 -13.86
CA LEU A 85 -11.01 -0.52 -12.41
C LEU A 85 -9.66 -1.11 -12.00
N GLY A 86 -9.21 -2.19 -12.63
CA GLY A 86 -7.90 -2.79 -12.32
C GLY A 86 -6.70 -1.88 -12.66
N HIS A 87 -6.83 -0.99 -13.65
CA HIS A 87 -5.82 0.04 -13.94
C HIS A 87 -5.84 1.12 -12.87
N GLN A 88 -7.02 1.63 -12.51
CA GLN A 88 -7.17 2.60 -11.42
C GLN A 88 -6.62 2.06 -10.09
N GLU A 89 -6.90 0.81 -9.74
CA GLU A 89 -6.34 0.17 -8.54
C GLU A 89 -4.82 0.03 -8.62
N SER A 90 -4.28 -0.33 -9.79
CA SER A 90 -2.83 -0.42 -9.98
C SER A 90 -2.15 0.94 -9.83
N SER A 91 -2.77 2.00 -10.35
CA SER A 91 -2.36 3.39 -10.21
C SER A 91 -2.41 3.87 -8.76
N LEU A 92 -3.53 3.62 -8.06
CA LEU A 92 -3.69 3.98 -6.65
C LEU A 92 -2.66 3.29 -5.77
N ARG A 93 -2.46 1.99 -5.97
CA ARG A 93 -1.43 1.22 -5.25
C ARG A 93 -0.05 1.81 -5.47
N CYS A 94 0.29 2.20 -6.70
CA CYS A 94 1.57 2.83 -6.94
C CYS A 94 1.72 4.16 -6.18
N ALA A 95 0.71 5.03 -6.21
CA ALA A 95 0.77 6.31 -5.49
C ALA A 95 0.95 6.09 -3.98
N LEU A 96 0.29 5.06 -3.42
CA LEU A 96 0.49 4.63 -2.03
C LEU A 96 1.93 4.13 -1.77
N GLU A 97 2.50 3.33 -2.66
CA GLU A 97 3.89 2.87 -2.53
C GLU A 97 4.89 4.03 -2.57
N GLU A 98 4.66 5.02 -3.42
CA GLU A 98 5.50 6.22 -3.44
C GLU A 98 5.37 7.03 -2.16
N ALA A 99 4.16 7.15 -1.60
CA ALA A 99 3.96 7.80 -0.31
C ALA A 99 4.75 7.10 0.81
N ILE A 100 4.76 5.76 0.84
CA ILE A 100 5.61 4.99 1.77
C ILE A 100 7.08 5.31 1.51
N PHE A 101 7.53 5.25 0.25
CA PHE A 101 8.93 5.45 -0.11
C PHE A 101 9.46 6.83 0.29
N LEU A 102 8.64 7.87 0.12
CA LEU A 102 8.92 9.26 0.47
C LEU A 102 8.65 9.58 1.94
N ASN A 103 8.08 8.64 2.70
CA ASN A 103 7.63 8.85 4.08
C ASN A 103 6.67 10.06 4.22
N ARG A 104 5.63 10.06 3.38
CA ARG A 104 4.62 11.13 3.29
C ARG A 104 3.22 10.58 3.52
N THR A 105 2.33 11.45 4.01
CA THR A 105 0.89 11.18 4.01
C THR A 105 0.36 11.34 2.60
N PHE A 106 -0.31 10.30 2.11
CA PHE A 106 -0.93 10.33 0.80
C PHE A 106 -2.27 11.06 0.87
N VAL A 107 -2.45 12.04 -0.03
CA VAL A 107 -3.72 12.72 -0.24
C VAL A 107 -4.47 11.93 -1.31
N MET A 108 -5.36 11.06 -0.85
CA MET A 108 -6.13 10.14 -1.68
C MET A 108 -7.36 10.84 -2.27
N PRO A 109 -7.69 10.58 -3.55
CA PRO A 109 -8.95 11.01 -4.13
C PRO A 109 -10.15 10.59 -3.31
N SER A 110 -11.08 11.50 -3.07
CA SER A 110 -12.33 11.19 -2.36
C SER A 110 -13.28 10.33 -3.19
N ARG A 111 -13.02 10.15 -4.49
CA ARG A 111 -13.85 9.37 -5.40
C ARG A 111 -13.02 8.55 -6.37
N MET A 112 -13.55 7.40 -6.79
CA MET A 112 -12.97 6.55 -7.83
C MET A 112 -14.03 6.17 -8.87
N CYS A 113 -13.65 6.08 -10.14
CA CYS A 113 -14.57 5.78 -11.23
C CYS A 113 -14.94 4.30 -11.21
N ILE A 114 -16.24 4.02 -11.23
CA ILE A 114 -16.80 2.67 -11.30
C ILE A 114 -17.67 2.51 -12.56
N ASN A 115 -17.46 3.35 -13.56
CA ASN A 115 -18.31 3.40 -14.73
C ASN A 115 -18.33 2.03 -15.43
N PRO A 116 -19.50 1.40 -15.65
CA PRO A 116 -19.57 0.11 -16.34
C PRO A 116 -18.99 0.17 -17.77
N ASN A 117 -18.87 1.36 -18.36
CA ASN A 117 -18.20 1.57 -19.64
C ASN A 117 -16.74 1.11 -19.65
N HIS A 118 -16.10 0.98 -18.47
CA HIS A 118 -14.79 0.33 -18.35
C HIS A 118 -14.76 -1.10 -18.90
N ASN A 119 -15.89 -1.81 -18.86
CA ASN A 119 -15.99 -3.22 -19.22
C ASN A 119 -16.57 -3.44 -20.64
N ASN A 120 -17.14 -2.41 -21.26
CA ASN A 120 -17.78 -2.51 -22.57
C ASN A 120 -16.99 -1.76 -23.64
N LYS A 121 -16.43 -2.49 -24.62
CA LYS A 121 -16.06 -1.93 -25.94
C LYS A 121 -17.30 -1.55 -26.79
N GLY A 122 -18.45 -1.28 -26.19
CA GLY A 122 -19.72 -1.30 -26.91
C GLY A 122 -20.83 -0.45 -26.28
N ILE A 123 -21.20 0.58 -27.04
CA ILE A 123 -22.54 1.16 -27.26
C ILE A 123 -23.33 1.52 -26.00
N LEU A 124 -23.40 2.82 -25.70
CA LEU A 124 -24.63 3.41 -25.18
C LEU A 124 -24.75 4.90 -25.51
N HIS A 125 -26.00 5.27 -25.82
CA HIS A 125 -26.44 6.53 -26.38
C HIS A 125 -25.98 7.73 -25.54
N LYS A 126 -25.40 8.70 -26.25
CA LYS A 126 -25.07 10.01 -25.74
C LYS A 126 -26.36 10.69 -25.27
N VAL A 127 -26.61 10.66 -23.96
CA VAL A 127 -27.62 11.55 -23.36
C VAL A 127 -26.96 12.94 -23.34
N ASP A 128 -27.19 13.68 -24.42
CA ASP A 128 -26.78 15.06 -24.60
C ASP A 128 -27.65 15.93 -23.68
N ASN A 129 -27.06 16.39 -22.55
CA ASN A 129 -27.45 17.55 -21.72
C ASN A 129 -26.96 17.45 -20.25
N VAL A 130 -26.15 16.45 -19.90
CA VAL A 130 -25.55 16.32 -18.56
C VAL A 130 -24.10 16.83 -18.58
N THR A 131 -23.75 17.69 -17.62
CA THR A 131 -22.38 18.24 -17.46
C THR A 131 -21.35 17.13 -17.23
N ALA A 132 -20.06 17.45 -17.42
CA ALA A 132 -18.99 16.47 -17.18
C ALA A 132 -18.93 16.06 -15.69
N GLU A 133 -19.18 17.00 -14.78
CA GLU A 133 -19.18 16.82 -13.33
C GLU A 133 -20.34 15.95 -12.87
N GLU A 134 -21.56 16.18 -13.37
CA GLU A 134 -22.72 15.35 -13.05
C GLU A 134 -22.54 13.91 -13.57
N ARG A 135 -21.98 13.77 -14.78
CA ARG A 135 -21.64 12.45 -15.34
C ARG A 135 -20.61 11.73 -14.47
N TRP A 136 -19.56 12.45 -14.02
CA TRP A 136 -18.55 11.93 -13.11
C TRP A 136 -19.17 11.48 -11.77
N ALA A 137 -20.01 12.32 -11.18
CA ALA A 137 -20.67 12.01 -9.91
C ALA A 137 -21.54 10.75 -10.01
N ALA A 138 -22.27 10.57 -11.11
CA ALA A 138 -23.10 9.39 -11.36
C ALA A 138 -22.29 8.11 -11.64
N SER A 139 -21.05 8.24 -12.12
CA SER A 139 -20.20 7.11 -12.52
C SER A 139 -19.01 6.85 -11.60
N SER A 140 -19.02 7.43 -10.39
CA SER A 140 -17.98 7.26 -9.39
C SER A 140 -18.58 6.91 -8.04
N CYS A 141 -17.80 6.23 -7.21
CA CYS A 141 -18.13 5.98 -5.81
C CYS A 141 -17.21 6.79 -4.91
N THR A 142 -17.66 7.10 -3.70
CA THR A 142 -16.78 7.71 -2.69
C THR A 142 -15.75 6.69 -2.25
N MET A 143 -14.54 7.13 -1.96
CA MET A 143 -13.43 6.23 -1.66
C MET A 143 -13.68 5.43 -0.37
N ASP A 144 -14.33 6.03 0.62
CA ASP A 144 -14.77 5.41 1.88
C ASP A 144 -15.93 4.41 1.72
N SER A 145 -16.63 4.42 0.57
CA SER A 145 -17.60 3.39 0.23
C SER A 145 -16.96 2.16 -0.43
N LEU A 146 -15.79 2.34 -1.04
CA LEU A 146 -15.04 1.28 -1.72
C LEU A 146 -14.00 0.64 -0.80
N TYR A 147 -13.30 1.45 -0.01
CA TYR A 147 -12.21 1.01 0.86
C TYR A 147 -12.40 1.49 2.29
N ASP A 148 -11.90 0.71 3.23
CA ASP A 148 -11.76 1.07 4.63
C ASP A 148 -10.50 1.94 4.79
N ILE A 149 -10.70 3.27 4.79
CA ILE A 149 -9.60 4.25 4.82
C ILE A 149 -8.79 4.15 6.11
N ASP A 150 -9.42 3.79 7.22
CA ASP A 150 -8.74 3.57 8.49
C ASP A 150 -7.83 2.34 8.41
N LEU A 151 -8.32 1.26 7.80
CA LEU A 151 -7.52 0.04 7.60
C LEU A 151 -6.34 0.28 6.64
N ILE A 152 -6.52 1.06 5.57
CA ILE A 152 -5.40 1.50 4.72
C ILE A 152 -4.40 2.30 5.55
N SER A 153 -4.90 3.20 6.42
CA SER A 153 -4.09 4.09 7.26
C SER A 153 -3.24 3.37 8.31
N GLU A 154 -3.51 2.08 8.59
CA GLU A 154 -2.65 1.22 9.40
C GLU A 154 -1.33 0.87 8.68
N THR A 155 -1.31 0.93 7.33
CA THR A 155 -0.12 0.65 6.51
C THR A 155 0.48 1.91 5.88
N VAL A 156 -0.35 2.78 5.31
CA VAL A 156 0.08 4.00 4.62
C VAL A 156 -0.73 5.17 5.15
N PRO A 157 -0.14 6.23 5.72
CA PRO A 157 -0.89 7.38 6.19
C PRO A 157 -1.69 8.01 5.05
N VAL A 158 -3.01 8.09 5.17
CA VAL A 158 -3.90 8.61 4.14
C VAL A 158 -4.83 9.68 4.72
N ILE A 159 -5.09 10.72 3.92
CA ILE A 159 -6.25 11.61 4.08
C ILE A 159 -7.00 11.70 2.76
N LEU A 160 -8.29 12.03 2.80
CA LEU A 160 -9.06 12.30 1.58
C LEU A 160 -8.92 13.76 1.14
N ASP A 161 -8.94 14.00 -0.17
CA ASP A 161 -8.87 15.33 -0.79
C ASP A 161 -10.13 16.21 -0.61
N ASN A 162 -11.14 15.71 0.10
CA ASN A 162 -12.33 16.46 0.51
C ASN A 162 -12.39 16.69 2.04
N SER A 163 -11.30 16.39 2.76
CA SER A 163 -11.23 16.57 4.22
C SER A 163 -10.87 18.01 4.60
N ASP A 164 -11.33 18.45 5.78
CA ASP A 164 -10.94 19.74 6.36
C ASP A 164 -9.42 19.85 6.54
N ALA A 165 -8.76 18.72 6.85
CA ALA A 165 -7.31 18.63 6.94
C ALA A 165 -6.65 19.02 5.62
N TRP A 166 -7.12 18.47 4.49
CA TRP A 166 -6.60 18.82 3.17
C TRP A 166 -6.78 20.30 2.84
N HIS A 167 -7.95 20.87 3.12
CA HIS A 167 -8.18 22.31 2.92
C HIS A 167 -7.19 23.18 3.71
N LEU A 168 -6.90 22.81 4.97
CA LEU A 168 -5.90 23.50 5.79
C LEU A 168 -4.49 23.36 5.20
N ILE A 169 -4.08 22.15 4.80
CA ILE A 169 -2.77 21.87 4.20
C ILE A 169 -2.58 22.68 2.92
N LEU A 170 -3.56 22.67 2.02
CA LEU A 170 -3.50 23.39 0.75
C LEU A 170 -3.41 24.90 0.99
N SER A 171 -4.22 25.45 1.91
CA SER A 171 -4.15 26.88 2.25
C SER A 171 -2.79 27.26 2.86
N THR A 172 -2.20 26.37 3.66
CA THR A 172 -0.89 26.58 4.29
C THR A 172 0.24 26.50 3.27
N SER A 173 0.20 25.52 2.37
CA SER A 173 1.20 25.35 1.32
C SER A 173 1.20 26.52 0.35
N MET A 174 0.02 27.03 -0.03
CA MET A 174 -0.12 28.24 -0.86
C MET A 174 0.46 29.48 -0.17
N LYS A 175 0.24 29.66 1.14
CA LYS A 175 0.84 30.78 1.91
C LYS A 175 2.36 30.72 1.97
N LEU A 176 2.93 29.51 1.95
CA LEU A 176 4.38 29.29 1.98
C LEU A 176 5.03 29.43 0.59
N GLY A 177 4.25 29.46 -0.50
CA GLY A 177 4.72 29.56 -1.88
C GLY A 177 5.66 28.41 -2.25
N ASP A 178 6.75 28.72 -2.96
CA ASP A 178 7.75 27.76 -3.41
C ASP A 178 8.44 26.98 -2.28
N ARG A 179 8.34 27.46 -1.03
CA ARG A 179 8.84 26.75 0.16
C ARG A 179 7.85 25.74 0.75
N GLY A 180 6.59 25.80 0.35
CA GLY A 180 5.52 24.95 0.86
C GLY A 180 5.01 23.93 -0.13
N VAL A 181 5.02 24.25 -1.42
CA VAL A 181 4.53 23.36 -2.47
C VAL A 181 5.43 23.41 -3.70
N ALA A 182 5.64 22.25 -4.32
CA ALA A 182 6.16 22.16 -5.67
C ALA A 182 5.23 21.29 -6.52
N HIS A 183 5.01 21.75 -7.74
CA HIS A 183 4.44 20.94 -8.80
C HIS A 183 5.59 20.19 -9.50
N VAL A 184 5.50 18.87 -9.58
CA VAL A 184 6.59 18.03 -10.13
C VAL A 184 6.07 17.12 -11.24
N GLU A 185 6.77 17.14 -12.37
CA GLU A 185 6.51 16.32 -13.55
C GLU A 185 7.82 15.69 -14.04
N GLY A 186 7.79 14.40 -14.42
CA GLY A 186 8.94 13.69 -14.98
C GLY A 186 10.08 13.38 -14.01
N LEU A 187 9.95 13.72 -12.72
CA LEU A 187 10.93 13.40 -11.67
C LEU A 187 10.68 12.01 -11.08
N THR A 188 11.74 11.27 -10.78
CA THR A 188 11.62 9.96 -10.12
C THR A 188 11.38 10.13 -8.62
N ARG A 189 10.81 9.10 -7.98
CA ARG A 189 10.68 9.05 -6.51
C ARG A 189 12.03 9.19 -5.79
N VAL A 190 13.13 8.78 -6.41
CA VAL A 190 14.49 8.92 -5.84
C VAL A 190 14.90 10.39 -5.85
N ASP A 191 14.70 11.09 -6.97
CA ASP A 191 14.98 12.53 -7.08
C ASP A 191 14.17 13.32 -6.03
N LEU A 192 12.89 12.98 -5.87
CA LEU A 192 12.01 13.61 -4.86
C LEU A 192 12.46 13.35 -3.40
N LYS A 193 13.18 12.25 -3.16
CA LYS A 193 13.65 11.86 -1.84
C LYS A 193 15.01 12.46 -1.49
N GLU A 194 15.92 12.45 -2.46
CA GLU A 194 17.32 12.83 -2.25
C GLU A 194 17.55 14.33 -2.37
N ASP A 195 16.79 15.02 -3.23
CA ASP A 195 16.89 16.47 -3.34
C ASP A 195 16.19 17.17 -2.16
N SER A 196 16.99 17.92 -1.39
CA SER A 196 16.53 18.72 -0.25
C SER A 196 15.50 19.79 -0.62
N HIS A 197 15.45 20.22 -1.89
CA HIS A 197 14.45 21.14 -2.41
C HIS A 197 13.05 20.52 -2.34
N TYR A 198 12.90 19.23 -2.67
CA TYR A 198 11.60 18.55 -2.64
C TYR A 198 11.33 17.83 -1.32
N SER A 199 12.33 17.16 -0.77
CA SER A 199 12.16 16.31 0.42
C SER A 199 11.71 17.10 1.65
N ASN A 200 11.98 18.41 1.72
CA ASN A 200 11.57 19.29 2.81
C ASN A 200 10.21 19.99 2.61
N LEU A 201 9.63 19.94 1.42
CA LEU A 201 8.36 20.61 1.14
C LEU A 201 7.21 19.97 1.92
N LEU A 202 6.31 20.83 2.40
CA LEU A 202 5.05 20.42 3.01
C LEU A 202 4.23 19.58 2.02
N LEU A 203 4.10 20.03 0.77
CA LEU A 203 3.30 19.38 -0.25
C LEU A 203 4.12 19.14 -1.53
N ILE A 204 4.17 17.89 -1.97
CA ILE A 204 4.55 17.56 -3.34
C ILE A 204 3.26 17.33 -4.13
N ASN A 205 2.99 18.23 -5.08
CA ASN A 205 1.91 18.09 -6.04
C ASN A 205 2.47 17.38 -7.28
N ARG A 206 2.31 16.07 -7.32
CA ARG A 206 2.85 15.23 -8.37
C ARG A 206 1.87 15.18 -9.53
N THR A 207 2.38 15.52 -10.71
CA THR A 207 1.64 15.35 -11.96
C THR A 207 1.66 13.89 -12.31
N ALA A 208 0.49 13.28 -12.35
CA ALA A 208 0.32 12.06 -13.08
C ALA A 208 0.64 12.32 -14.55
N SER A 209 1.44 11.45 -15.18
CA SER A 209 1.58 11.41 -16.64
C SER A 209 0.20 11.58 -17.28
N PRO A 210 0.05 12.36 -18.36
CA PRO A 210 -1.24 12.59 -19.02
C PRO A 210 -1.91 11.31 -19.55
N LEU A 211 -1.21 10.17 -19.52
CA LEU A 211 -1.73 8.87 -19.92
C LEU A 211 -2.30 8.03 -18.77
N SER A 212 -1.69 8.12 -17.57
CA SER A 212 -2.09 7.36 -16.37
C SER A 212 -1.12 7.61 -15.23
N TRP A 213 -1.59 7.60 -13.98
CA TRP A 213 -0.76 7.68 -12.78
C TRP A 213 0.29 6.55 -12.76
N PHE A 214 -0.11 5.32 -13.12
CA PHE A 214 0.80 4.18 -13.12
C PHE A 214 1.99 4.31 -14.08
N ALA A 215 1.96 5.21 -15.06
CA ALA A 215 3.07 5.39 -16.01
C ALA A 215 4.32 6.00 -15.33
N GLU A 216 4.13 6.77 -14.27
CA GLU A 216 5.22 7.36 -13.46
C GLU A 216 5.85 6.33 -12.50
N CYS A 217 5.25 5.15 -12.38
CA CYS A 217 5.65 4.09 -11.49
C CYS A 217 6.72 3.22 -12.16
N LYS A 218 7.99 3.62 -11.99
CA LYS A 218 9.13 2.79 -12.38
C LYS A 218 9.11 1.46 -11.64
N ASP A 219 9.65 0.43 -12.28
CA ASP A 219 9.86 -0.91 -11.72
C ASP A 219 8.63 -1.81 -11.52
N ARG A 220 7.47 -1.51 -12.13
CA ARG A 220 6.29 -2.42 -12.10
C ARG A 220 6.56 -3.85 -12.57
N LYS A 221 7.58 -4.04 -13.41
CA LYS A 221 8.02 -5.36 -13.92
C LYS A 221 9.01 -6.04 -12.98
N ASN A 222 9.61 -5.29 -12.07
CA ASN A 222 10.49 -5.80 -11.04
C ASN A 222 9.63 -6.10 -9.79
N HIS A 223 9.02 -7.28 -9.77
CA HIS A 223 8.16 -7.73 -8.69
C HIS A 223 8.83 -7.72 -7.31
N SER A 224 10.17 -7.68 -7.24
CA SER A 224 10.93 -7.58 -5.99
C SER A 224 11.00 -6.16 -5.40
N ALA A 225 10.62 -5.13 -6.17
CA ALA A 225 10.60 -3.73 -5.74
C ALA A 225 9.22 -3.25 -5.25
N ILE A 226 8.22 -4.14 -5.26
CA ILE A 226 6.84 -3.88 -4.85
C ILE A 226 6.77 -3.88 -3.32
N ILE A 227 6.29 -2.78 -2.73
CA ILE A 227 6.13 -2.64 -1.27
C ILE A 227 4.74 -3.15 -0.85
N LEU A 228 3.71 -2.85 -1.64
CA LEU A 228 2.34 -3.24 -1.38
C LEU A 228 1.93 -4.40 -2.30
N PRO A 229 1.47 -5.54 -1.74
CA PRO A 229 1.06 -6.67 -2.58
C PRO A 229 -0.11 -6.29 -3.49
N TYR A 230 -0.27 -6.99 -4.62
CA TYR A 230 -1.42 -6.77 -5.51
C TYR A 230 -2.77 -6.98 -4.81
N SER A 231 -2.80 -7.81 -3.77
CA SER A 231 -3.97 -8.04 -2.93
C SER A 231 -4.22 -6.94 -1.90
N PHE A 232 -3.36 -5.92 -1.78
CA PHE A 232 -3.49 -4.87 -0.77
C PHE A 232 -4.84 -4.14 -0.90
N LEU A 233 -5.12 -3.45 -2.00
CA LEU A 233 -6.40 -2.73 -2.14
C LEU A 233 -7.64 -3.67 -2.02
N PRO A 234 -7.66 -4.86 -2.65
CA PRO A 234 -8.75 -5.81 -2.43
C PRO A 234 -8.96 -6.23 -0.96
N SER A 235 -7.89 -6.38 -0.17
CA SER A 235 -8.01 -6.72 1.26
C SER A 235 -8.39 -5.54 2.14
N MET A 236 -8.41 -4.33 1.59
CA MET A 236 -8.79 -3.08 2.25
C MET A 236 -10.22 -2.65 1.92
N ALA A 237 -11.03 -3.55 1.35
CA ALA A 237 -12.41 -3.23 0.98
C ALA A 237 -13.23 -2.72 2.18
N ALA A 238 -14.15 -1.79 1.92
CA ALA A 238 -15.05 -1.26 2.94
C ALA A 238 -15.81 -2.40 3.64
N GLU A 239 -16.13 -2.23 4.93
CA GLU A 239 -16.77 -3.28 5.74
C GLU A 239 -18.02 -3.86 5.07
N LYS A 240 -18.86 -3.00 4.47
CA LYS A 240 -20.07 -3.43 3.75
C LYS A 240 -19.77 -4.36 2.58
N LEU A 241 -18.70 -4.12 1.84
CA LEU A 241 -18.29 -4.95 0.71
C LEU A 241 -17.69 -6.28 1.19
N ARG A 242 -16.95 -6.28 2.30
CA ARG A 242 -16.44 -7.51 2.92
C ARG A 242 -17.60 -8.40 3.39
N ILE A 243 -18.56 -7.84 4.11
CA ILE A 243 -19.77 -8.56 4.55
C ILE A 243 -20.55 -9.11 3.35
N ALA A 244 -20.72 -8.33 2.29
CA ALA A 244 -21.43 -8.78 1.09
C ALA A 244 -20.67 -9.91 0.37
N ALA A 245 -19.34 -9.84 0.29
CA ALA A 245 -18.52 -10.89 -0.30
C ALA A 245 -18.64 -12.21 0.48
N ASP A 246 -18.62 -12.15 1.81
CA ASP A 246 -18.77 -13.33 2.67
C ASP A 246 -20.11 -14.05 2.44
N GLN A 247 -21.19 -13.30 2.16
CA GLN A 247 -22.53 -13.86 1.88
C GLN A 247 -22.66 -14.55 0.52
N VAL A 248 -21.75 -14.29 -0.43
CA VAL A 248 -21.77 -14.88 -1.78
C VAL A 248 -20.93 -16.16 -1.84
N HIS A 249 -20.05 -16.36 -0.85
CA HIS A 249 -19.20 -17.55 -0.76
C HIS A 249 -19.87 -18.76 -0.08
N ASP A 250 -21.04 -18.56 0.53
CA ASP A 250 -21.92 -19.61 1.09
C ASP A 250 -23.06 -19.98 0.11
#